data_AF-A0A0J7KMM1-F1
#
_entry.id   AF-A0A0J7KMM1-F1
#
_cell.length_a   1.000
_cell.length_b   1.000
_cell.length_c   1.000
_cell.angle_alpha   90.00
_cell.angle_beta   90.00
_cell.angle_gamma   90.00
#
_symmetry.space_group_name_H-M   'P 1'
#
loop_
_entity.id
_entity.type
_entity.pdbx_description
1 polymer ?
#
loop_
_entity_poly.entity_id
_entity_poly.type
_entity_poly.pdbx_seq_one_letter_code
_entity_poly.pdbx_strand_id
1 'polypeptide(L)'
;MTDATLLGYEIKKNYTLLANLKSVHMDEKHWGDPKEFRPERFINDRGEYVEDPWLMSFGLGRRKCLGEILAKNSVFLFTACLLQKFQFTLSPEHPDPILDGVEGFTIAPPDICVNAIKRK
;
A
#
# COMPACT_ATOMS: atom_id res chain seq x y z
N MET A 1 -8.74 27.12 9.71
CA MET A 1 -9.72 26.29 8.98
C MET A 1 -10.97 27.11 8.78
N THR A 2 -11.55 27.09 7.59
CA THR A 2 -12.74 27.84 7.19
C THR A 2 -13.80 26.86 6.69
N ASP A 3 -15.03 27.33 6.54
CA ASP A 3 -16.08 26.60 5.82
C ASP A 3 -15.64 26.35 4.37
N ALA A 4 -16.13 25.26 3.79
CA ALA A 4 -15.83 24.85 2.42
C ALA A 4 -17.02 24.08 1.80
N THR A 5 -16.97 23.87 0.49
CA THR A 5 -17.93 23.03 -0.24
C THR A 5 -17.18 21.90 -0.94
N LEU A 6 -17.65 20.66 -0.80
CA LEU A 6 -17.08 19.49 -1.46
C LEU A 6 -18.21 18.67 -2.09
N LEU A 7 -18.15 18.45 -3.41
CA LEU A 7 -19.16 17.69 -4.16
C LEU A 7 -20.60 18.17 -3.90
N GLY A 8 -20.80 19.48 -3.70
CA GLY A 8 -22.09 20.08 -3.39
C GLY A 8 -22.50 20.05 -1.91
N TYR A 9 -21.71 19.41 -1.03
CA TYR A 9 -21.94 19.38 0.40
C TYR A 9 -21.20 20.51 1.13
N GLU A 10 -21.87 21.16 2.08
CA GLU A 10 -21.23 22.14 2.96
C GLU A 10 -20.44 21.44 4.08
N ILE A 11 -19.16 21.77 4.18
CA ILE A 11 -18.27 21.33 5.26
C ILE A 11 -18.02 22.55 6.15
N LYS A 12 -18.55 22.52 7.37
CA LYS A 12 -18.35 23.62 8.32
C LYS A 12 -16.96 23.56 8.95
N LYS A 13 -16.46 24.71 9.36
CA LYS A 13 -15.22 24.84 10.13
C LYS A 13 -15.23 23.85 11.31
N ASN A 14 -14.06 23.25 11.56
CA ASN A 14 -13.79 22.26 12.60
C ASN A 14 -14.41 20.87 12.40
N TYR A 15 -14.99 20.57 11.23
CA TYR A 15 -15.36 19.20 10.90
C TYR A 15 -14.11 18.32 10.76
N THR A 16 -14.19 17.09 11.26
CA THR A 16 -13.19 16.06 11.02
C THR A 16 -13.41 15.45 9.65
N LEU A 17 -12.39 15.50 8.79
CA LEU A 17 -12.40 14.86 7.48
C LEU A 17 -11.56 13.59 7.52
N LEU A 18 -12.19 12.46 7.21
CA LEU A 18 -11.52 11.18 7.05
C LEU A 18 -11.37 10.91 5.55
N ALA A 19 -10.13 10.91 5.06
CA ALA A 19 -9.83 10.55 3.69
C ALA A 19 -9.82 9.02 3.56
N ASN A 20 -10.76 8.47 2.79
CA ASN A 20 -10.82 7.04 2.53
C ASN A 20 -9.81 6.66 1.42
N LEU A 21 -8.55 6.45 1.77
CA LEU A 21 -7.53 6.03 0.81
C LEU A 21 -7.79 4.61 0.27
N LYS A 22 -8.39 3.73 1.08
CA LYS A 22 -8.76 2.37 0.65
C LYS A 22 -9.72 2.40 -0.53
N SER A 23 -10.70 3.32 -0.57
CA SER A 23 -11.59 3.42 -1.72
C SER A 23 -10.89 3.86 -3.00
N VAL A 24 -9.84 4.68 -2.91
CA VAL A 24 -9.03 5.09 -4.07
C VAL A 24 -8.19 3.91 -4.58
N HIS A 25 -7.58 3.15 -3.68
CA HIS A 25 -6.77 1.98 -4.02
C HIS A 25 -7.60 0.76 -4.44
N MET A 26 -8.90 0.74 -4.12
CA MET A 26 -9.85 -0.33 -4.48
C MET A 26 -10.84 0.09 -5.59
N ASP A 27 -10.61 1.20 -6.28
CA ASP A 27 -11.48 1.65 -7.36
C ASP A 27 -11.34 0.75 -8.60
N GLU A 28 -12.37 -0.06 -8.89
CA GLU A 28 -12.40 -0.96 -10.04
C GLU A 28 -12.42 -0.23 -11.39
N LYS A 29 -12.84 1.03 -11.46
CA LYS A 29 -12.84 1.79 -12.72
C LYS A 29 -11.44 2.22 -13.11
N HIS A 30 -10.61 2.56 -12.12
CA HIS A 30 -9.20 2.91 -12.35
C HIS A 30 -8.32 1.66 -12.42
N TRP A 31 -8.44 0.76 -11.45
CA TRP A 31 -7.56 -0.41 -11.34
C TRP A 31 -8.08 -1.64 -12.08
N GLY A 32 -9.35 -1.75 -12.45
CA GLY A 32 -9.93 -2.98 -13.01
C GLY A 32 -10.11 -4.06 -11.94
N ASP A 33 -9.02 -4.73 -11.57
CA ASP A 33 -8.93 -5.85 -10.62
C ASP A 33 -8.08 -5.50 -9.37
N PRO A 34 -8.50 -4.51 -8.55
CA PRO A 34 -7.69 -3.97 -7.44
C PRO A 34 -7.37 -4.97 -6.33
N LYS A 35 -8.10 -6.09 -6.26
CA LYS A 35 -7.86 -7.16 -5.27
C LYS A 35 -6.70 -8.07 -5.67
N GLU A 36 -6.28 -8.06 -6.93
CA GLU A 36 -5.19 -8.89 -7.43
C GLU A 36 -3.84 -8.20 -7.19
N PHE A 37 -2.90 -8.94 -6.59
CA PHE A 37 -1.51 -8.49 -6.47
C PHE A 37 -0.82 -8.58 -7.84
N ARG A 38 -0.85 -7.49 -8.60
CA ARG A 38 -0.31 -7.41 -9.96
C ARG A 38 0.74 -6.29 -10.09
N PRO A 39 2.03 -6.57 -9.85
CA PRO A 39 3.12 -5.59 -9.99
C PRO A 39 3.21 -4.96 -11.39
N GLU A 40 2.80 -5.70 -12.42
CA GLU A 40 2.85 -5.31 -13.83
C GLU A 40 2.03 -4.04 -14.12
N ARG A 41 1.09 -3.67 -13.24
CA ARG A 41 0.36 -2.39 -13.32
C ARG A 41 1.27 -1.17 -13.36
N PHE A 42 2.44 -1.28 -12.75
CA PHE A 42 3.40 -0.20 -12.62
C PHE A 42 4.58 -0.37 -13.58
N ILE A 43 4.45 -1.22 -14.61
CA ILE A 43 5.50 -1.52 -15.57
C ILE A 43 4.94 -1.29 -16.98
N ASN A 44 5.61 -0.47 -17.77
CA ASN A 44 5.21 -0.23 -19.17
C ASN A 44 5.73 -1.34 -20.11
N ASP A 45 5.34 -1.28 -21.38
CA ASP A 45 5.76 -2.25 -22.41
C ASP A 45 7.28 -2.32 -22.65
N ARG A 46 8.04 -1.34 -22.14
CA ARG A 46 9.51 -1.30 -22.19
C ARG A 46 10.17 -1.91 -20.95
N GLY A 47 9.38 -2.35 -19.97
CA GLY A 47 9.87 -2.87 -18.70
C GLY A 47 10.26 -1.78 -17.69
N GLU A 48 9.85 -0.53 -17.91
CA GLU A 48 10.19 0.59 -17.03
C GLU A 48 9.10 0.83 -15.99
N TYR A 49 9.49 1.24 -14.78
CA TYR A 49 8.55 1.64 -13.74
C TYR A 49 7.79 2.91 -14.14
N VAL A 50 6.47 2.89 -13.95
CA VAL A 50 5.59 4.04 -14.12
C VAL A 50 4.84 4.28 -12.81
N GLU A 51 5.02 5.49 -12.25
CA GLU A 51 4.26 5.92 -11.06
C GLU A 51 2.83 6.30 -11.48
N ASP A 52 1.84 5.69 -10.82
CA ASP A 52 0.44 6.04 -11.01
C ASP A 52 0.02 7.11 -9.98
N PRO A 53 -0.52 8.27 -10.40
CA PRO A 53 -1.02 9.31 -9.48
C PRO A 53 -2.09 8.82 -8.49
N TRP A 54 -2.79 7.73 -8.78
CA TRP A 54 -3.78 7.11 -7.89
C TRP A 54 -3.14 6.27 -6.78
N LEU A 55 -1.83 6.02 -6.83
CA LEU A 55 -1.08 5.39 -5.76
C LEU A 55 -0.79 6.38 -4.61
N MET A 56 -1.82 6.68 -3.82
CA MET A 56 -1.78 7.68 -2.74
C MET A 56 -1.44 7.13 -1.35
N SER A 57 -0.53 6.15 -1.23
CA SER A 57 -0.20 5.47 0.06
C SER A 57 0.29 6.40 1.17
N PHE A 58 0.78 7.59 0.81
CA PHE A 58 1.28 8.61 1.73
C PHE A 58 0.37 9.84 1.83
N GLY A 59 -0.85 9.75 1.30
CA GLY A 59 -1.78 10.88 1.20
C GLY A 59 -1.36 11.91 0.15
N LEU A 60 -2.02 13.07 0.17
CA LEU A 60 -1.79 14.17 -0.78
C LEU A 60 -1.88 15.55 -0.10
N GLY A 61 -1.40 16.57 -0.82
CA GLY A 61 -1.50 17.97 -0.42
C GLY A 61 -0.58 18.34 0.75
N ARG A 62 -0.93 19.42 1.46
CA ARG A 62 -0.09 20.01 2.53
C ARG A 62 0.17 19.10 3.73
N ARG A 63 -0.60 18.02 3.88
CA ARG A 63 -0.48 17.04 4.96
C ARG A 63 -0.02 15.67 4.45
N LYS A 64 0.51 15.59 3.22
CA LYS A 64 1.18 14.39 2.72
C LYS A 64 2.25 13.95 3.71
N CYS A 65 2.40 12.64 3.89
CA CYS A 65 3.35 12.07 4.85
C CYS A 65 4.75 12.60 4.60
N LEU A 66 5.30 13.31 5.58
CA LEU A 66 6.66 13.85 5.53
C LEU A 66 7.72 12.73 5.42
N GLY A 67 7.39 11.53 5.89
CA GLY A 67 8.25 10.36 5.87
C GLY A 67 8.25 9.56 4.56
N GLU A 68 7.53 9.99 3.51
CA GLU A 68 7.40 9.22 2.25
C GLU A 68 8.76 8.80 1.68
N ILE A 69 9.71 9.73 1.58
CA ILE A 69 11.03 9.46 0.98
C ILE A 69 11.79 8.43 1.82
N LEU A 70 11.79 8.60 3.15
CA LEU A 70 12.44 7.67 4.06
C LEU A 70 11.79 6.28 3.99
N ALA A 71 10.47 6.21 3.96
CA ALA A 71 9.72 4.96 3.88
C ALA A 71 9.98 4.24 2.55
N LYS A 72 9.90 4.93 1.41
CA LYS A 72 10.20 4.37 0.08
C LYS A 72 11.62 3.79 0.03
N ASN A 73 12.62 4.54 0.51
CA ASN A 73 14.01 4.08 0.58
C ASN A 73 14.18 2.88 1.51
N SER A 74 13.56 2.92 2.70
CA SER A 74 13.67 1.83 3.67
C SER A 74 13.04 0.55 3.14
N VAL A 75 11.82 0.61 2.61
CA VAL A 75 11.14 -0.54 2.01
C VAL A 75 11.97 -1.13 0.87
N PHE A 76 12.49 -0.29 -0.03
CA PHE A 76 13.35 -0.76 -1.11
C PHE A 76 14.59 -1.48 -0.58
N LEU A 77 15.34 -0.84 0.32
CA LEU A 77 16.60 -1.39 0.83
C LEU A 77 16.37 -2.68 1.63
N PHE A 78 15.41 -2.70 2.54
CA PHE A 78 15.13 -3.90 3.34
C PHE A 78 14.64 -5.05 2.46
N THR A 79 13.66 -4.81 1.59
CA THR A 79 13.13 -5.85 0.70
C THR A 79 14.20 -6.37 -0.24
N ALA A 80 14.97 -5.50 -0.90
CA ALA A 80 16.05 -5.92 -1.78
C ALA A 80 17.13 -6.71 -1.03
N CYS A 81 17.59 -6.25 0.14
CA CYS A 81 18.59 -6.96 0.94
C CYS A 81 18.09 -8.34 1.41
N LEU A 82 16.85 -8.42 1.87
CA LEU A 82 16.24 -9.67 2.34
C LEU A 82 16.10 -10.66 1.19
N LEU A 83 15.54 -10.24 0.05
CA LEU A 83 15.35 -11.11 -1.11
C LEU A 83 16.66 -11.47 -1.82
N GLN A 84 17.69 -10.62 -1.74
CA GLN A 84 19.03 -10.93 -2.24
C GLN A 84 19.68 -12.06 -1.43
N LYS A 85 19.49 -12.07 -0.09
CA LYS A 85 20.17 -13.00 0.81
C LYS A 85 19.37 -14.24 1.15
N PHE A 86 18.05 -14.17 1.08
CA PHE A 86 17.16 -15.23 1.53
C PHE A 86 16.08 -15.53 0.49
N GLN A 87 15.70 -16.80 0.42
CA GLN A 87 14.47 -17.26 -0.20
C GLN A 87 13.46 -17.50 0.91
N PHE A 88 12.27 -16.93 0.77
CA PHE A 88 11.17 -17.11 1.72
C PHE A 88 10.21 -18.18 1.21
N THR A 89 9.84 -19.11 2.08
CA THR A 89 8.76 -20.08 1.82
C THR A 89 7.82 -20.12 3.01
N LEU A 90 6.56 -20.49 2.79
CA LEU A 90 5.66 -20.79 3.89
C LEU A 90 6.24 -21.95 4.73
N SER A 91 6.09 -21.89 6.06
CA SER A 91 6.46 -23.03 6.90
C SER A 91 5.54 -24.21 6.60
N PRO A 92 6.06 -25.46 6.48
CA PRO A 92 5.23 -26.64 6.25
C PRO A 92 4.15 -26.87 7.31
N GLU A 93 4.37 -26.34 8.51
CA GLU A 93 3.44 -26.45 9.65
C GLU A 93 2.38 -25.35 9.66
N HIS A 94 2.54 -24.31 8.83
CA HIS A 94 1.61 -23.21 8.78
C HIS A 94 0.47 -23.52 7.79
N PRO A 95 -0.81 -23.31 8.17
CA PRO A 95 -1.91 -23.45 7.24
C PRO A 95 -1.79 -22.43 6.10
N ASP A 96 -2.58 -22.60 5.04
CA ASP A 96 -2.65 -21.60 3.97
C ASP A 96 -2.94 -20.21 4.58
N PRO A 97 -2.14 -19.18 4.24
CA PRO A 97 -2.24 -17.89 4.89
C PRO A 97 -3.56 -17.22 4.55
N ILE A 98 -4.20 -16.64 5.57
CA ILE A 98 -5.34 -15.74 5.38
C ILE A 98 -4.78 -14.44 4.79
N LEU A 99 -5.28 -14.06 3.62
CA LEU A 99 -4.81 -12.87 2.90
C LEU A 99 -5.59 -11.60 3.26
N ASP A 100 -6.70 -11.74 3.98
CA ASP A 100 -7.43 -10.62 4.54
C ASP A 100 -6.64 -9.99 5.70
N GLY A 101 -6.40 -8.69 5.61
CA GLY A 101 -5.70 -7.96 6.66
C GLY A 101 -6.52 -7.81 7.93
N VAL A 102 -5.84 -7.81 9.08
CA VAL A 102 -6.44 -7.49 10.38
C VAL A 102 -6.70 -6.00 10.44
N GLU A 103 -7.97 -5.62 10.62
CA GLU A 103 -8.38 -4.22 10.67
C GLU A 103 -7.93 -3.53 11.97
N GLY A 104 -7.46 -2.30 11.84
CA GLY A 104 -6.99 -1.44 12.92
C GLY A 104 -6.81 -0.01 12.41
N PHE A 105 -6.08 0.85 13.13
CA PHE A 105 -5.70 2.17 12.60
C PHE A 105 -4.85 2.04 11.33
N THR A 106 -3.99 1.03 11.28
CA THR A 106 -3.34 0.51 10.08
C THR A 106 -3.81 -0.92 9.84
N ILE A 107 -3.86 -1.34 8.58
CA ILE A 107 -4.13 -2.74 8.22
C ILE A 107 -2.81 -3.50 8.33
N ALA A 108 -2.79 -4.60 9.08
CA ALA A 108 -1.64 -5.49 9.22
C ALA A 108 -1.97 -6.89 8.69
N PRO A 109 -0.98 -7.65 8.21
CA PRO A 109 -1.21 -9.06 7.90
C PRO A 109 -1.56 -9.84 9.18
N PRO A 110 -2.36 -10.92 9.09
CA PRO A 110 -2.45 -11.91 10.17
C PRO A 110 -1.08 -12.54 10.47
N ASP A 111 -0.99 -13.24 11.60
CA ASP A 111 0.22 -13.99 11.94
C ASP A 111 0.58 -14.98 10.82
N ILE A 112 1.82 -14.92 10.36
CA ILE A 112 2.36 -15.80 9.32
C ILE A 112 3.73 -16.33 9.74
N CYS A 113 3.92 -17.64 9.59
CA CYS A 113 5.20 -18.30 9.83
C CYS A 113 5.88 -18.65 8.50
N VAL A 114 7.07 -18.09 8.28
CA VAL A 114 7.86 -18.29 7.06
C VAL A 114 9.26 -18.81 7.39
N ASN A 115 9.79 -19.65 6.50
CA ASN A 115 11.19 -20.06 6.52
C ASN A 115 12.02 -19.08 5.68
N ALA A 116 13.12 -18.59 6.23
CA ALA A 116 14.10 -17.77 5.51
C ALA A 116 15.36 -18.61 5.22
N ILE A 117 15.49 -19.09 3.98
CA ILE A 117 16.57 -19.98 3.54
C ILE A 117 17.65 -19.14 2.89
N LYS A 118 18.88 -19.16 3.41
CA LYS A 118 20.00 -18.39 2.86
C LYS A 118 20.29 -18.81 1.41
N ARG A 119 20.32 -17.83 0.50
CA ARG A 119 20.72 -18.02 -0.91
C ARG A 119 22.23 -18.24 -0.98
N LYS A 120 22.65 -19.11 -1.91
CA LYS A 120 24.07 -19.35 -2.21
C LYS A 120 24.66 -18.17 -2.98
#